data_AF-A0A7S2WK72-F1
#
_entry.id   AF-A0A7S2WK72-F1
#
_cell.length_a   1.000
_cell.length_b   1.000
_cell.length_c   1.000
_cell.angle_alpha   90.00
_cell.angle_beta   90.00
_cell.angle_gamma   90.00
#
_symmetry.space_group_name_H-M   'P 1'
#
loop_
_entity.id
_entity.type
_entity.pdbx_description
1 polymer ?
#
loop_
_entity_poly.entity_id
_entity_poly.type
_entity_poly.pdbx_seq_one_letter_code
_entity_poly.pdbx_strand_id
1 'polypeptide(L)'
;AASGAVSLTDTAAQTITHTGAIGGSADLTVSSTNGCVIVEAVRFDGGAVTQVTSLDMSADLTLSENAASITHSGTTSLTIASSSGTVAVEAVVFNAGAMSGISSLAASDDVTLSKNVAAITHSGTTSLTIASTSGTVGIESVVFNSGAVSGVSTLEASDDVTLSKNVAAITHSGTTSLTIASTSGTVGIESVVFTGDAVSGVNTMGMSGDLTNSAGDVLLTSSTAQSITHTGAIGQDLTISSGGNVVAEGVTINAGAMSGVATFAATDDVTLSKNVAAITHSGTTSLTIASTSGTVGIESVVFTGDAVSGVASIGMSGDLTNSAGDVLLTSSTAQAITHTGAVGQDLTISSGGNVVAEGVTMNTGAVSGVSTVSMSGHLTNTAGNVLLTSSTAQAITHTGAVGEDLTISSGGNVVAEGVTMNTGAIS
;
A
#
# COMPACT_ATOMS: atom_id res chain seq x y z
N ALA A 1 -41.13 -76.66 101.50
CA ALA A 1 -42.03 -75.54 101.80
C ALA A 1 -41.53 -74.80 103.03
N ALA A 2 -40.67 -73.80 102.83
CA ALA A 2 -41.04 -72.53 103.46
C ALA A 2 -42.27 -72.08 102.64
N SER A 3 -43.46 -72.30 103.18
CA SER A 3 -44.77 -71.91 102.61
C SER A 3 -45.21 -70.54 103.11
N GLY A 4 -44.22 -69.73 103.44
CA GLY A 4 -44.40 -68.31 103.66
C GLY A 4 -43.61 -67.58 102.60
N ALA A 5 -44.11 -66.40 102.24
CA ALA A 5 -43.21 -65.26 102.19
C ALA A 5 -42.14 -65.46 103.26
N VAL A 6 -40.86 -65.37 102.88
CA VAL A 6 -39.78 -65.13 103.83
C VAL A 6 -40.11 -63.78 104.48
N SER A 7 -41.03 -63.79 105.44
CA SER A 7 -41.60 -62.58 106.01
C SER A 7 -40.64 -62.08 107.06
N LEU A 8 -39.59 -61.44 106.57
CA LEU A 8 -38.97 -60.30 107.23
C LEU A 8 -40.14 -59.40 107.67
N THR A 9 -40.25 -58.89 108.91
CA THR A 9 -41.48 -58.20 109.42
C THR A 9 -41.18 -56.91 110.19
N ASP A 10 -39.92 -56.51 110.13
CA ASP A 10 -39.40 -55.34 110.81
C ASP A 10 -39.73 -54.06 110.04
N THR A 11 -39.68 -52.88 110.64
CA THR A 11 -39.75 -51.61 109.87
C THR A 11 -38.60 -51.43 108.87
N ALA A 12 -37.63 -52.34 108.92
CA ALA A 12 -36.68 -52.66 107.87
C ALA A 12 -37.35 -53.30 106.62
N ALA A 13 -36.71 -53.24 105.44
CA ALA A 13 -37.21 -53.87 104.21
C ALA A 13 -37.48 -55.40 104.36
N GLN A 14 -38.50 -55.94 103.66
CA GLN A 14 -39.02 -57.32 103.79
C GLN A 14 -39.33 -58.01 102.43
N THR A 15 -38.96 -59.29 102.18
CA THR A 15 -38.92 -59.93 100.81
C THR A 15 -39.65 -61.29 100.63
N ILE A 16 -40.33 -61.55 99.49
CA ILE A 16 -41.28 -62.69 99.21
C ILE A 16 -40.80 -63.71 98.14
N THR A 17 -41.32 -64.96 98.20
CA THR A 17 -41.12 -66.15 97.32
C THR A 17 -42.47 -66.61 96.64
N HIS A 18 -42.57 -66.88 95.32
CA HIS A 18 -43.81 -67.17 94.49
C HIS A 18 -43.85 -68.58 93.82
N THR A 19 -44.98 -69.10 93.27
CA THR A 19 -45.09 -70.47 92.65
C THR A 19 -45.92 -70.66 91.35
N GLY A 20 -46.15 -69.65 90.50
CA GLY A 20 -46.60 -69.83 89.10
C GLY A 20 -48.12 -70.01 88.90
N ALA A 21 -48.72 -70.00 87.70
CA ALA A 21 -48.29 -69.66 86.34
C ALA A 21 -49.49 -69.13 85.54
N ILE A 22 -49.26 -68.22 84.58
CA ILE A 22 -49.70 -68.45 83.18
C ILE A 22 -48.78 -67.70 82.21
N GLY A 23 -48.23 -68.47 81.26
CA GLY A 23 -47.27 -68.02 80.26
C GLY A 23 -46.19 -69.05 79.88
N GLY A 24 -46.11 -70.21 80.54
CA GLY A 24 -45.17 -71.29 80.17
C GLY A 24 -44.85 -72.32 81.26
N SER A 25 -45.26 -72.05 82.51
CA SER A 25 -45.30 -72.97 83.67
C SER A 25 -43.94 -73.59 84.06
N ALA A 26 -43.16 -73.07 85.00
CA ALA A 26 -43.55 -72.46 86.28
C ALA A 26 -42.46 -71.49 86.78
N ASP A 27 -42.59 -70.20 86.44
CA ASP A 27 -41.77 -69.11 86.97
C ASP A 27 -42.19 -68.72 88.41
N LEU A 28 -41.63 -67.67 89.01
CA LEU A 28 -40.64 -67.87 90.06
C LEU A 28 -39.56 -68.77 89.50
N THR A 29 -38.72 -68.20 88.65
CA THR A 29 -37.33 -68.44 88.90
C THR A 29 -37.15 -68.26 90.43
N VAL A 30 -37.36 -67.02 90.90
CA VAL A 30 -36.68 -65.90 90.24
C VAL A 30 -35.30 -66.40 89.77
N SER A 31 -34.60 -67.08 90.68
CA SER A 31 -33.41 -67.87 90.41
C SER A 31 -33.69 -69.18 89.67
N SER A 32 -32.94 -69.40 88.61
CA SER A 32 -32.71 -70.73 88.07
C SER A 32 -31.24 -71.13 88.28
N THR A 33 -30.92 -72.40 88.49
CA THR A 33 -29.53 -72.93 88.58
C THR A 33 -28.80 -72.97 87.23
N ASN A 34 -29.57 -72.71 86.18
CA ASN A 34 -29.18 -72.19 84.88
C ASN A 34 -29.01 -70.63 84.96
N GLY A 35 -28.35 -70.07 86.01
CA GLY A 35 -28.73 -68.79 86.65
C GLY A 35 -28.23 -67.40 86.20
N CYS A 36 -29.16 -66.45 86.08
CA CYS A 36 -29.09 -65.11 86.69
C CYS A 36 -30.37 -64.88 87.52
N VAL A 37 -30.29 -64.05 88.57
CA VAL A 37 -31.12 -64.08 89.79
C VAL A 37 -31.42 -62.63 90.22
N ILE A 38 -32.56 -62.41 90.90
CA ILE A 38 -33.13 -61.08 91.19
C ILE A 38 -32.87 -60.65 92.64
N VAL A 39 -32.51 -59.36 92.80
CA VAL A 39 -31.68 -58.91 93.91
C VAL A 39 -31.95 -57.43 94.26
N GLU A 40 -31.74 -57.10 95.55
CA GLU A 40 -32.02 -55.82 96.21
C GLU A 40 -31.46 -54.61 95.45
N ALA A 41 -32.25 -53.55 95.50
CA ALA A 41 -32.22 -52.34 94.69
C ALA A 41 -32.73 -52.48 93.24
N VAL A 42 -33.34 -53.58 92.81
CA VAL A 42 -34.21 -53.59 91.59
C VAL A 42 -35.66 -53.72 92.01
N ARG A 43 -36.49 -52.76 91.59
CA ARG A 43 -37.93 -52.75 91.88
C ARG A 43 -38.71 -53.03 90.61
N PHE A 44 -39.45 -54.13 90.62
CA PHE A 44 -40.45 -54.45 89.60
C PHE A 44 -41.81 -53.95 90.09
N ASP A 45 -42.39 -53.01 89.37
CA ASP A 45 -43.64 -52.36 89.76
C ASP A 45 -44.53 -52.17 88.53
N GLY A 46 -45.62 -52.94 88.44
CA GLY A 46 -46.58 -52.83 87.34
C GLY A 46 -45.99 -53.03 85.94
N GLY A 47 -44.94 -53.86 85.82
CA GLY A 47 -44.21 -54.07 84.55
C GLY A 47 -43.07 -53.08 84.31
N ALA A 48 -42.97 -51.99 85.08
CA ALA A 48 -41.80 -51.14 85.09
C ALA A 48 -40.70 -51.78 85.93
N VAL A 49 -39.47 -51.76 85.42
CA VAL A 49 -38.28 -52.18 86.15
C VAL A 49 -37.50 -50.92 86.50
N THR A 50 -37.33 -50.64 87.80
CA THR A 50 -36.79 -49.38 88.34
C THR A 50 -35.65 -49.65 89.33
N GLN A 51 -34.88 -48.63 89.66
CA GLN A 51 -33.65 -48.71 90.47
C GLN A 51 -32.53 -49.57 89.84
N VAL A 52 -32.70 -50.05 88.61
CA VAL A 52 -31.65 -50.71 87.80
C VAL A 52 -30.54 -49.71 87.49
N THR A 53 -29.34 -50.01 87.94
CA THR A 53 -28.14 -49.19 87.69
C THR A 53 -27.40 -49.60 86.42
N SER A 54 -27.43 -50.88 86.06
CA SER A 54 -26.85 -51.44 84.83
C SER A 54 -27.68 -52.65 84.38
N LEU A 55 -27.95 -52.74 83.08
CA LEU A 55 -28.62 -53.89 82.46
C LEU A 55 -27.66 -54.52 81.45
N ASP A 56 -27.24 -55.76 81.70
CA ASP A 56 -26.39 -56.57 80.81
C ASP A 56 -27.22 -57.72 80.25
N MET A 57 -27.17 -57.93 78.93
CA MET A 57 -27.97 -58.93 78.21
C MET A 57 -27.08 -59.71 77.27
N SER A 58 -27.14 -61.04 77.34
CA SER A 58 -26.35 -61.95 76.48
C SER A 58 -26.98 -62.25 75.12
N ALA A 59 -28.21 -61.79 74.89
CA ALA A 59 -29.01 -61.99 73.68
C ALA A 59 -29.71 -60.67 73.29
N ASP A 60 -30.52 -60.70 72.24
CA ASP A 60 -31.18 -59.51 71.71
C ASP A 60 -32.24 -58.93 72.66
N LEU A 61 -32.31 -57.59 72.70
CA LEU A 61 -33.45 -56.88 73.26
C LEU A 61 -34.51 -56.72 72.16
N THR A 62 -35.63 -57.44 72.27
CA THR A 62 -36.75 -57.32 71.33
C THR A 62 -37.79 -56.34 71.86
N LEU A 63 -38.13 -55.34 71.05
CA LEU A 63 -39.20 -54.38 71.29
C LEU A 63 -40.34 -54.64 70.31
N SER A 64 -41.38 -55.38 70.72
CA SER A 64 -42.39 -55.96 69.81
C SER A 64 -43.66 -55.13 69.60
N GLU A 65 -43.82 -54.02 70.30
CA GLU A 65 -44.97 -53.11 70.12
C GLU A 65 -44.81 -52.30 68.84
N ASN A 66 -45.92 -52.03 68.14
CA ASN A 66 -45.93 -51.23 66.90
C ASN A 66 -45.30 -49.83 67.06
N ALA A 67 -45.30 -49.29 68.29
CA ALA A 67 -44.69 -48.02 68.65
C ALA A 67 -43.82 -48.18 69.90
N ALA A 68 -43.01 -49.24 69.95
CA ALA A 68 -42.06 -49.41 71.03
C ALA A 68 -41.04 -48.26 71.06
N SER A 69 -40.70 -47.76 72.24
CA SER A 69 -39.81 -46.60 72.40
C SER A 69 -38.76 -46.84 73.48
N ILE A 70 -37.59 -46.27 73.28
CA ILE A 70 -36.56 -46.10 74.30
C ILE A 70 -36.50 -44.60 74.58
N THR A 71 -36.98 -44.19 75.76
CA THR A 71 -36.96 -42.78 76.18
C THR A 71 -35.83 -42.55 77.17
N HIS A 72 -34.87 -41.72 76.82
CA HIS A 72 -33.86 -41.23 77.77
C HIS A 72 -34.29 -39.86 78.31
N SER A 73 -34.58 -39.75 79.61
CA SER A 73 -34.97 -38.51 80.29
C SER A 73 -33.83 -37.86 81.09
N GLY A 74 -32.63 -38.46 81.05
CA GLY A 74 -31.44 -37.93 81.72
C GLY A 74 -30.90 -36.67 81.03
N THR A 75 -30.05 -35.92 81.74
CA THR A 75 -29.41 -34.69 81.23
C THR A 75 -28.20 -34.95 80.32
N THR A 76 -27.83 -36.22 80.12
CA THR A 76 -26.69 -36.67 79.31
C THR A 76 -27.17 -37.41 78.05
N SER A 77 -26.25 -38.01 77.29
CA SER A 77 -26.58 -38.72 76.04
C SER A 77 -27.01 -40.18 76.26
N LEU A 78 -27.87 -40.70 75.37
CA LEU A 78 -28.06 -42.13 75.15
C LEU A 78 -26.97 -42.65 74.20
N THR A 79 -26.13 -43.56 74.66
CA THR A 79 -25.08 -44.19 73.84
C THR A 79 -25.55 -45.55 73.32
N ILE A 80 -25.59 -45.73 72.00
CA ILE A 80 -25.81 -47.03 71.35
C ILE A 80 -24.54 -47.35 70.56
N ALA A 81 -23.80 -48.39 70.99
CA ALA A 81 -22.50 -48.72 70.44
C ALA A 81 -22.29 -50.23 70.35
N SER A 82 -21.49 -50.66 69.35
CA SER A 82 -20.99 -52.03 69.25
C SER A 82 -19.46 -52.00 69.30
N SER A 83 -18.84 -52.80 70.16
CA SER A 83 -17.39 -52.83 70.37
C SER A 83 -16.63 -53.63 69.30
N SER A 84 -17.32 -54.48 68.52
CA SER A 84 -16.72 -55.38 67.52
C SER A 84 -17.51 -55.47 66.21
N GLY A 85 -18.60 -54.72 66.04
CA GLY A 85 -19.48 -54.80 64.87
C GLY A 85 -20.18 -53.48 64.51
N THR A 86 -21.16 -53.55 63.59
CA THR A 86 -21.94 -52.40 63.12
C THR A 86 -23.28 -52.29 63.86
N VAL A 87 -23.78 -51.07 64.03
CA VAL A 87 -25.19 -50.84 64.40
C VAL A 87 -25.97 -50.61 63.11
N ALA A 88 -26.85 -51.54 62.75
CA ALA A 88 -27.76 -51.38 61.62
C ALA A 88 -29.09 -50.81 62.11
N VAL A 89 -29.54 -49.71 61.51
CA VAL A 89 -30.84 -49.11 61.80
C VAL A 89 -31.54 -48.84 60.48
N GLU A 90 -32.76 -49.35 60.35
CA GLU A 90 -33.61 -49.09 59.20
C GLU A 90 -34.47 -47.84 59.47
N ALA A 91 -34.64 -46.99 58.45
CA ALA A 91 -35.53 -45.81 58.49
C ALA A 91 -35.31 -44.85 59.67
N VAL A 92 -34.11 -44.24 59.73
CA VAL A 92 -33.79 -43.24 60.76
C VAL A 92 -34.45 -41.89 60.45
N VAL A 93 -35.20 -41.33 61.42
CA VAL A 93 -35.79 -39.98 61.34
C VAL A 93 -35.38 -39.14 62.54
N PHE A 94 -34.74 -37.99 62.29
CA PHE A 94 -34.40 -37.02 63.32
C PHE A 94 -35.41 -35.86 63.31
N ASN A 95 -36.43 -35.90 64.17
CA ASN A 95 -37.46 -34.85 64.27
C ASN A 95 -36.94 -33.69 65.16
N ALA A 96 -36.27 -32.71 64.54
CA ALA A 96 -35.72 -31.47 65.13
C ALA A 96 -34.28 -31.49 65.71
N GLY A 97 -33.51 -32.58 65.53
CA GLY A 97 -32.11 -32.67 65.96
C GLY A 97 -31.09 -32.41 64.85
N ALA A 98 -29.94 -31.80 65.19
CA ALA A 98 -28.77 -31.76 64.31
C ALA A 98 -28.03 -33.12 64.36
N MET A 99 -27.56 -33.59 63.20
CA MET A 99 -26.66 -34.73 63.13
C MET A 99 -25.24 -34.25 63.51
N SER A 100 -24.63 -34.86 64.53
CA SER A 100 -23.31 -34.50 65.06
C SER A 100 -22.56 -35.77 65.50
N GLY A 101 -21.23 -35.75 65.45
CA GLY A 101 -20.40 -36.93 65.77
C GLY A 101 -20.36 -38.01 64.69
N ILE A 102 -20.87 -37.75 63.48
CA ILE A 102 -20.81 -38.68 62.35
C ILE A 102 -19.40 -38.73 61.79
N SER A 103 -18.83 -39.93 61.78
CA SER A 103 -17.52 -40.19 61.21
C SER A 103 -17.56 -40.37 59.67
N SER A 104 -18.66 -40.86 59.08
CA SER A 104 -18.85 -41.01 57.63
C SER A 104 -20.33 -41.06 57.23
N LEU A 105 -20.66 -40.50 56.07
CA LEU A 105 -21.99 -40.54 55.45
C LEU A 105 -21.88 -41.08 54.02
N ALA A 106 -22.56 -42.19 53.73
CA ALA A 106 -22.72 -42.74 52.38
C ALA A 106 -24.20 -42.68 51.99
N ALA A 107 -24.50 -42.02 50.87
CA ALA A 107 -25.84 -41.95 50.28
C ALA A 107 -25.81 -42.66 48.92
N SER A 108 -26.71 -43.61 48.71
CA SER A 108 -26.87 -44.32 47.43
C SER A 108 -27.69 -43.53 46.41
N ASP A 109 -28.49 -42.58 46.89
CA ASP A 109 -29.39 -41.71 46.14
C ASP A 109 -29.08 -40.23 46.48
N ASP A 110 -30.03 -39.33 46.21
CA ASP A 110 -29.84 -37.90 46.34
C ASP A 110 -29.62 -37.44 47.79
N VAL A 111 -28.56 -36.64 48.00
CA VAL A 111 -28.36 -35.88 49.23
C VAL A 111 -29.07 -34.53 49.11
N THR A 112 -30.28 -34.42 49.69
CA THR A 112 -31.09 -33.21 49.65
C THR A 112 -30.93 -32.37 50.92
N LEU A 113 -30.18 -31.28 50.85
CA LEU A 113 -30.07 -30.29 51.94
C LEU A 113 -31.24 -29.30 51.87
N SER A 114 -32.33 -29.55 52.63
CA SER A 114 -33.62 -28.84 52.51
C SER A 114 -33.76 -27.53 53.31
N LYS A 115 -32.67 -27.03 53.94
CA LYS A 115 -32.69 -25.77 54.70
C LYS A 115 -32.63 -24.54 53.81
N ASN A 116 -33.29 -23.46 54.24
CA ASN A 116 -33.28 -22.17 53.55
C ASN A 116 -31.88 -21.62 53.24
N VAL A 117 -30.90 -21.81 54.15
CA VAL A 117 -29.47 -21.59 53.87
C VAL A 117 -28.81 -22.93 54.10
N ALA A 118 -29.03 -23.82 53.14
CA ALA A 118 -28.27 -25.04 52.96
C ALA A 118 -26.90 -24.68 52.45
N ALA A 119 -26.16 -23.98 53.30
CA ALA A 119 -24.75 -23.91 53.08
C ALA A 119 -24.25 -25.31 53.40
N ILE A 120 -23.57 -25.88 52.42
CA ILE A 120 -22.42 -26.68 52.80
C ILE A 120 -21.39 -25.66 53.25
N THR A 121 -21.61 -25.10 54.45
CA THR A 121 -20.62 -24.29 55.13
C THR A 121 -19.59 -25.28 55.59
N HIS A 122 -18.62 -25.46 54.73
CA HIS A 122 -17.37 -25.97 55.19
C HIS A 122 -16.76 -24.90 56.13
N SER A 123 -17.08 -25.02 57.42
CA SER A 123 -16.55 -24.18 58.52
C SER A 123 -15.33 -24.81 59.17
N GLY A 124 -15.11 -26.10 58.86
CA GLY A 124 -13.77 -26.64 58.85
C GLY A 124 -12.87 -25.72 58.03
N THR A 125 -11.58 -25.79 58.27
CA THR A 125 -10.62 -24.85 57.69
C THR A 125 -10.29 -25.16 56.21
N THR A 126 -11.09 -26.00 55.51
CA THR A 126 -10.80 -26.56 54.16
C THR A 126 -11.91 -26.25 53.11
N SER A 127 -12.37 -27.19 52.28
CA SER A 127 -13.14 -26.88 51.05
C SER A 127 -14.33 -27.82 50.76
N LEU A 128 -15.22 -27.34 49.89
CA LEU A 128 -16.41 -28.04 49.42
C LEU A 128 -16.17 -28.70 48.05
N THR A 129 -16.35 -30.02 47.95
CA THR A 129 -16.21 -30.81 46.71
C THR A 129 -17.56 -31.27 46.16
N ILE A 130 -17.77 -31.07 44.85
CA ILE A 130 -18.97 -31.42 44.07
C ILE A 130 -18.49 -32.23 42.85
N ALA A 131 -19.03 -33.44 42.59
CA ALA A 131 -18.53 -34.39 41.57
C ALA A 131 -19.63 -35.28 40.95
N SER A 132 -19.45 -35.69 39.68
CA SER A 132 -20.33 -36.59 38.91
C SER A 132 -19.50 -37.64 38.15
N THR A 133 -19.78 -38.95 38.33
CA THR A 133 -19.00 -40.10 37.78
C THR A 133 -19.44 -40.60 36.41
N SER A 134 -20.62 -40.19 35.92
CA SER A 134 -21.21 -40.62 34.64
C SER A 134 -21.80 -39.46 33.81
N GLY A 135 -21.51 -38.20 34.17
CA GLY A 135 -22.07 -36.99 33.56
C GLY A 135 -21.21 -35.74 33.84
N THR A 136 -21.71 -34.55 33.51
CA THR A 136 -21.00 -33.30 33.80
C THR A 136 -21.00 -33.04 35.30
N VAL A 137 -19.88 -32.53 35.78
CA VAL A 137 -19.87 -31.89 37.08
C VAL A 137 -20.15 -30.42 36.87
N GLY A 138 -21.35 -30.00 37.25
CA GLY A 138 -21.63 -28.59 37.48
C GLY A 138 -20.81 -28.14 38.68
N ILE A 139 -19.55 -27.77 38.44
CA ILE A 139 -18.72 -27.14 39.44
C ILE A 139 -18.48 -25.72 39.04
N GLU A 140 -18.92 -24.93 39.97
CA GLU A 140 -18.45 -23.64 40.32
C GLU A 140 -16.90 -23.46 40.38
N SER A 141 -15.96 -24.35 39.98
CA SER A 141 -14.46 -24.30 40.19
C SER A 141 -13.74 -22.98 39.84
N VAL A 142 -14.47 -22.12 39.17
CA VAL A 142 -14.41 -20.68 39.29
C VAL A 142 -14.30 -20.22 40.76
N VAL A 143 -13.12 -19.75 41.18
CA VAL A 143 -13.06 -19.06 42.48
C VAL A 143 -13.68 -17.68 42.33
N PHE A 144 -14.78 -17.42 43.04
CA PHE A 144 -15.39 -16.10 43.19
C PHE A 144 -14.86 -15.43 44.46
N ASN A 145 -13.85 -14.58 44.31
CA ASN A 145 -13.32 -13.80 45.43
C ASN A 145 -13.62 -12.32 45.22
N SER A 146 -14.65 -11.79 45.90
CA SER A 146 -15.03 -10.36 45.83
C SER A 146 -15.19 -9.81 44.40
N GLY A 147 -15.65 -10.63 43.45
CA GLY A 147 -15.84 -10.26 42.03
C GLY A 147 -14.67 -10.62 41.09
N ALA A 148 -13.55 -11.10 41.64
CA ALA A 148 -12.49 -11.71 40.84
C ALA A 148 -12.82 -13.19 40.58
N VAL A 149 -12.75 -13.57 39.30
CA VAL A 149 -12.83 -14.95 38.83
C VAL A 149 -11.41 -15.45 38.60
N SER A 150 -11.05 -16.58 39.20
CA SER A 150 -9.71 -17.17 39.05
C SER A 150 -9.74 -18.69 38.97
N GLY A 151 -8.69 -19.28 38.39
CA GLY A 151 -8.61 -20.73 38.11
C GLY A 151 -9.17 -21.15 36.75
N VAL A 152 -9.64 -20.21 35.92
CA VAL A 152 -10.12 -20.50 34.55
C VAL A 152 -8.93 -20.86 33.66
N SER A 153 -8.79 -22.14 33.30
CA SER A 153 -7.71 -22.66 32.44
C SER A 153 -7.96 -22.41 30.96
N THR A 154 -9.20 -22.62 30.50
CA THR A 154 -9.68 -22.28 29.17
C THR A 154 -11.03 -21.59 29.34
N LEU A 155 -11.15 -20.37 28.80
CA LEU A 155 -12.45 -19.74 28.65
C LEU A 155 -12.96 -20.05 27.25
N GLU A 156 -13.53 -21.25 27.10
CA GLU A 156 -14.41 -21.56 25.98
C GLU A 156 -15.74 -20.89 26.25
N ALA A 157 -15.81 -19.62 25.87
CA ALA A 157 -17.07 -18.94 25.80
C ALA A 157 -17.70 -19.38 24.47
N SER A 158 -18.75 -20.20 24.57
CA SER A 158 -19.63 -20.46 23.42
C SER A 158 -20.31 -19.17 22.94
N ASP A 159 -20.34 -18.16 23.81
CA ASP A 159 -20.90 -16.81 23.63
C ASP A 159 -19.86 -15.72 23.99
N ASP A 160 -20.27 -14.46 24.02
CA ASP A 160 -19.36 -13.30 24.11
C ASP A 160 -18.69 -13.08 25.48
N VAL A 161 -17.54 -12.38 25.44
CA VAL A 161 -16.81 -11.88 26.61
C VAL A 161 -16.83 -10.34 26.60
N THR A 162 -17.43 -9.71 27.62
CA THR A 162 -17.60 -8.23 27.70
C THR A 162 -16.78 -7.59 28.84
N LEU A 163 -16.10 -6.46 28.55
CA LEU A 163 -15.35 -5.66 29.53
C LEU A 163 -15.92 -4.23 29.65
N SER A 164 -16.42 -3.83 30.84
CA SER A 164 -17.35 -2.69 30.97
C SER A 164 -16.82 -1.41 31.66
N LYS A 165 -15.51 -1.29 31.91
CA LYS A 165 -14.92 -0.08 32.52
C LYS A 165 -14.74 1.04 31.49
N ASN A 166 -14.80 2.32 31.91
CA ASN A 166 -14.52 3.48 31.03
C ASN A 166 -13.15 3.43 30.35
N VAL A 167 -12.18 2.78 30.99
CA VAL A 167 -10.90 2.39 30.40
C VAL A 167 -10.81 0.88 30.56
N ALA A 168 -11.60 0.18 29.76
CA ALA A 168 -11.59 -1.26 29.67
C ALA A 168 -10.34 -1.68 28.93
N ALA A 169 -9.52 -2.49 29.60
CA ALA A 169 -8.32 -3.03 29.00
C ALA A 169 -8.49 -4.55 28.94
N ILE A 170 -8.50 -5.09 27.72
CA ILE A 170 -8.07 -6.47 27.53
C ILE A 170 -6.56 -6.45 27.75
N THR A 171 -6.17 -6.56 29.00
CA THR A 171 -4.75 -6.70 29.36
C THR A 171 -4.39 -8.15 29.17
N HIS A 172 -4.03 -8.51 27.95
CA HIS A 172 -3.39 -9.78 27.71
C HIS A 172 -2.02 -9.78 28.43
N SER A 173 -1.95 -10.41 29.61
CA SER A 173 -0.71 -10.59 30.39
C SER A 173 -0.04 -11.95 30.10
N GLY A 174 -0.63 -12.74 29.21
CA GLY A 174 -0.10 -14.02 28.76
C GLY A 174 1.17 -13.84 27.93
N THR A 175 1.90 -14.94 27.76
CA THR A 175 3.22 -14.90 27.12
C THR A 175 3.17 -14.93 25.57
N THR A 176 1.99 -14.90 24.91
CA THR A 176 1.81 -14.92 23.43
C THR A 176 1.15 -13.64 22.91
N SER A 177 0.95 -13.50 21.59
CA SER A 177 0.13 -12.40 21.08
C SER A 177 -1.27 -12.46 21.72
N LEU A 178 -1.91 -11.30 21.92
CA LEU A 178 -3.37 -11.29 21.75
C LEU A 178 -3.59 -11.60 20.28
N THR A 179 -3.57 -12.89 19.98
CA THR A 179 -4.06 -13.44 18.73
C THR A 179 -5.55 -13.28 18.85
N ILE A 180 -5.98 -12.07 18.53
CA ILE A 180 -7.16 -11.96 17.71
C ILE A 180 -6.65 -12.61 16.43
N ALA A 181 -7.07 -13.84 16.24
CA ALA A 181 -7.15 -14.45 14.95
C ALA A 181 -8.58 -14.89 14.93
N SER A 182 -9.11 -14.95 13.73
CA SER A 182 -10.05 -16.00 13.55
C SER A 182 -9.41 -16.98 12.57
N THR A 183 -9.31 -18.23 13.02
CA THR A 183 -8.89 -19.36 12.18
C THR A 183 -9.82 -19.54 10.99
N SER A 184 -10.99 -18.91 11.08
CA SER A 184 -11.97 -18.77 10.02
C SER A 184 -12.29 -17.28 9.72
N GLY A 185 -11.45 -16.31 10.11
CA GLY A 185 -11.80 -14.87 10.14
C GLY A 185 -10.74 -13.90 10.66
N THR A 186 -11.15 -12.70 11.11
CA THR A 186 -10.27 -11.53 11.27
C THR A 186 -9.99 -11.09 12.73
N VAL A 187 -9.22 -9.99 12.85
CA VAL A 187 -8.46 -9.52 14.02
C VAL A 187 -8.63 -8.01 14.15
N GLY A 188 -9.11 -7.48 15.28
CA GLY A 188 -9.30 -6.02 15.48
C GLY A 188 -8.56 -5.47 16.71
N ILE A 189 -7.57 -4.60 16.52
CA ILE A 189 -6.61 -4.11 17.54
C ILE A 189 -6.71 -2.58 17.67
N GLU A 190 -6.33 -1.97 18.80
CA GLU A 190 -6.39 -0.51 19.05
C GLU A 190 -5.13 0.00 19.81
N SER A 191 -4.02 0.28 19.11
CA SER A 191 -2.86 1.17 19.47
C SER A 191 -1.70 1.16 18.44
N VAL A 192 -1.66 0.29 17.41
CA VAL A 192 -2.05 0.84 16.10
C VAL A 192 -3.12 1.84 16.40
N VAL A 193 -2.71 3.09 16.56
CA VAL A 193 -3.66 4.05 17.04
C VAL A 193 -4.49 4.23 15.82
N PHE A 194 -5.61 3.52 15.80
CA PHE A 194 -6.65 3.77 14.86
C PHE A 194 -7.25 5.07 15.38
N THR A 195 -6.50 6.13 15.05
CA THR A 195 -6.87 7.51 15.35
C THR A 195 -7.71 7.93 14.16
N GLY A 196 -8.87 7.28 14.01
CA GLY A 196 -9.61 7.24 12.75
C GLY A 196 -8.94 6.34 11.70
N ASP A 197 -9.08 6.69 10.42
CA ASP A 197 -8.57 5.94 9.26
C ASP A 197 -7.04 6.02 9.10
N ALA A 198 -6.46 6.98 9.81
CA ALA A 198 -5.05 6.99 10.06
C ALA A 198 -4.77 5.77 10.92
N VAL A 199 -4.26 4.74 10.26
CA VAL A 199 -3.48 3.70 10.90
C VAL A 199 -2.19 4.40 11.31
N SER A 200 -2.25 5.01 12.48
CA SER A 200 -1.22 5.91 12.97
C SER A 200 -0.39 5.20 14.02
N GLY A 201 0.83 5.69 14.19
CA GLY A 201 1.89 4.87 14.74
C GLY A 201 2.29 3.71 13.83
N VAL A 202 1.80 3.64 12.57
CA VAL A 202 2.34 2.73 11.54
C VAL A 202 3.56 3.36 10.91
N ASN A 203 4.74 2.87 11.27
CA ASN A 203 6.01 3.35 10.72
C ASN A 203 6.40 2.64 9.41
N THR A 204 5.96 1.41 9.21
CA THR A 204 6.31 0.58 8.06
C THR A 204 5.15 -0.34 7.73
N MET A 205 4.85 -0.49 6.45
CA MET A 205 3.86 -1.45 5.95
C MET A 205 4.59 -2.51 5.13
N GLY A 206 4.65 -3.74 5.64
CA GLY A 206 5.22 -4.89 4.95
C GLY A 206 4.12 -5.75 4.35
N MET A 207 4.31 -6.24 3.12
CA MET A 207 3.29 -7.01 2.41
C MET A 207 3.92 -8.19 1.69
N SER A 208 3.27 -9.35 1.73
CA SER A 208 3.66 -10.56 0.98
C SER A 208 3.02 -10.64 -0.41
N GLY A 209 2.12 -9.69 -0.69
CA GLY A 209 1.46 -9.51 -1.97
C GLY A 209 1.39 -8.01 -2.26
N ASP A 210 0.51 -7.65 -3.19
CA ASP A 210 0.46 -6.29 -3.69
C ASP A 210 -0.14 -5.31 -2.67
N LEU A 211 0.51 -4.15 -2.49
CA LEU A 211 -0.16 -2.98 -1.92
C LEU A 211 -1.21 -2.51 -2.91
N THR A 212 -2.43 -2.97 -2.67
CA THR A 212 -3.57 -2.53 -3.45
C THR A 212 -4.13 -1.26 -2.82
N ASN A 213 -3.69 -0.10 -3.32
CA ASN A 213 -4.33 1.18 -3.00
C ASN A 213 -5.50 1.42 -3.97
N SER A 214 -6.72 1.03 -3.60
CA SER A 214 -7.86 0.98 -4.52
C SER A 214 -8.48 2.35 -4.87
N ALA A 215 -8.13 3.42 -4.14
CA ALA A 215 -8.60 4.79 -4.39
C ALA A 215 -7.68 5.83 -3.72
N GLY A 216 -7.80 7.09 -4.13
CA GLY A 216 -6.95 8.18 -3.66
C GLY A 216 -5.52 8.10 -4.18
N ASP A 217 -4.72 9.10 -3.85
CA ASP A 217 -3.32 9.13 -4.22
C ASP A 217 -2.49 8.39 -3.16
N VAL A 218 -1.42 7.72 -3.59
CA VAL A 218 -0.28 7.53 -2.69
C VAL A 218 0.36 8.89 -2.53
N LEU A 219 -0.25 9.70 -1.66
CA LEU A 219 0.15 11.08 -1.49
C LEU A 219 1.40 11.11 -0.65
N LEU A 220 2.48 11.32 -1.35
CA LEU A 220 3.77 11.61 -0.81
C LEU A 220 3.75 13.10 -0.46
N THR A 221 3.25 13.41 0.74
CA THR A 221 3.08 14.79 1.26
C THR A 221 4.29 15.32 2.01
N SER A 222 5.27 14.47 2.32
CA SER A 222 6.36 14.90 3.15
C SER A 222 7.02 16.06 2.44
N SER A 223 7.34 17.12 3.19
CA SER A 223 8.21 18.15 2.66
C SER A 223 9.59 17.58 2.31
N THR A 224 9.91 16.35 2.75
CA THR A 224 11.09 15.58 2.35
C THR A 224 10.84 14.80 1.07
N ALA A 225 11.89 14.63 0.27
CA ALA A 225 11.83 13.80 -0.92
C ALA A 225 11.22 12.42 -0.62
N GLN A 226 10.40 11.99 -1.55
CA GLN A 226 9.72 10.73 -1.46
C GLN A 226 9.92 10.01 -2.78
N SER A 227 10.14 8.72 -2.67
CA SER A 227 10.53 7.90 -3.80
C SER A 227 9.69 6.63 -3.83
N ILE A 228 9.41 6.22 -5.06
CA ILE A 228 8.95 4.88 -5.36
C ILE A 228 10.19 4.16 -5.89
N THR A 229 10.75 3.25 -5.07
CA THR A 229 11.99 2.55 -5.39
C THR A 229 11.70 1.11 -5.74
N HIS A 230 12.14 0.69 -6.92
CA HIS A 230 12.13 -0.71 -7.36
C HIS A 230 13.55 -1.27 -7.30
N THR A 231 13.73 -2.40 -6.61
CA THR A 231 15.03 -3.05 -6.41
C THR A 231 15.16 -4.35 -7.20
N GLY A 232 14.40 -4.50 -8.30
CA GLY A 232 14.48 -5.69 -9.15
C GLY A 232 15.88 -5.89 -9.78
N ALA A 233 16.19 -7.13 -10.15
CA ALA A 233 17.45 -7.50 -10.79
C ALA A 233 17.53 -6.99 -12.26
N ILE A 234 18.68 -7.21 -12.91
CA ILE A 234 18.86 -6.91 -14.34
C ILE A 234 17.75 -7.60 -15.15
N GLY A 235 17.02 -6.83 -15.97
CA GLY A 235 15.87 -7.29 -16.76
C GLY A 235 14.51 -7.16 -16.05
N GLN A 236 14.50 -6.65 -14.81
CA GLN A 236 13.28 -6.36 -14.06
C GLN A 236 13.07 -4.85 -14.01
N ASP A 237 11.92 -4.38 -14.51
CA ASP A 237 11.67 -2.96 -14.68
C ASP A 237 10.84 -2.37 -13.54
N LEU A 238 11.22 -1.16 -13.08
CA LEU A 238 10.28 -0.32 -12.34
C LEU A 238 9.20 0.11 -13.31
N THR A 239 8.14 -0.66 -13.31
CA THR A 239 7.04 -0.42 -14.22
C THR A 239 6.15 0.65 -13.61
N ILE A 240 6.51 1.93 -13.79
CA ILE A 240 5.60 3.06 -13.53
C ILE A 240 4.59 3.09 -14.67
N SER A 241 3.65 2.15 -14.57
CA SER A 241 2.51 2.05 -15.46
C SER A 241 1.42 2.90 -14.84
N SER A 242 1.39 4.17 -15.25
CA SER A 242 0.22 4.98 -15.00
C SER A 242 -0.82 4.66 -16.06
N GLY A 243 -2.07 4.41 -15.64
CA GLY A 243 -3.23 4.39 -16.54
C GLY A 243 -3.56 5.76 -17.13
N GLY A 244 -2.84 6.84 -16.73
CA GLY A 244 -2.92 8.22 -17.23
C GLY A 244 -1.54 8.86 -17.42
N ASN A 245 -1.42 10.20 -17.40
CA ASN A 245 -0.11 10.87 -17.52
C ASN A 245 0.79 10.47 -16.35
N VAL A 246 2.04 10.10 -16.64
CA VAL A 246 3.13 10.46 -15.73
C VAL A 246 3.32 11.96 -15.91
N VAL A 247 2.59 12.75 -15.12
CA VAL A 247 2.93 14.16 -14.92
C VAL A 247 4.14 14.16 -14.00
N ALA A 248 5.31 13.93 -14.58
CA ALA A 248 6.48 14.61 -14.05
C ALA A 248 6.29 16.05 -14.50
N GLU A 249 6.01 16.94 -13.56
CA GLU A 249 5.67 18.31 -13.89
C GLU A 249 6.74 18.87 -14.83
N GLY A 250 6.28 19.09 -16.07
CA GLY A 250 7.00 19.56 -17.26
C GLY A 250 7.57 18.53 -18.25
N VAL A 251 7.79 17.25 -17.91
CA VAL A 251 8.63 16.35 -18.74
C VAL A 251 8.05 14.95 -18.86
N THR A 252 8.01 14.44 -20.09
CA THR A 252 7.51 13.11 -20.39
C THR A 252 8.62 12.28 -21.05
N ILE A 253 9.02 11.18 -20.40
CA ILE A 253 9.99 10.18 -20.90
C ILE A 253 9.19 8.96 -21.37
N ASN A 254 9.08 8.77 -22.70
CA ASN A 254 8.12 7.87 -23.34
C ASN A 254 8.79 6.97 -24.40
N ALA A 255 8.96 5.68 -24.10
CA ALA A 255 9.56 4.68 -25.03
C ALA A 255 10.93 5.14 -25.58
N GLY A 256 11.71 5.81 -24.73
CA GLY A 256 12.97 6.48 -25.10
C GLY A 256 12.81 7.82 -25.83
N ALA A 257 11.61 8.20 -26.28
CA ALA A 257 11.28 9.51 -26.85
C ALA A 257 10.77 10.50 -25.79
N MET A 258 11.11 11.78 -25.90
CA MET A 258 10.85 12.78 -24.84
C MET A 258 10.01 13.96 -25.36
N SER A 259 9.04 14.45 -24.56
CA SER A 259 8.11 15.54 -24.94
C SER A 259 7.54 16.28 -23.71
N GLY A 260 6.72 17.32 -23.91
CA GLY A 260 6.28 18.28 -22.88
C GLY A 260 7.38 19.26 -22.46
N VAL A 261 8.59 19.00 -22.94
CA VAL A 261 9.80 19.72 -22.62
C VAL A 261 9.76 21.11 -23.25
N ALA A 262 9.33 22.10 -22.47
CA ALA A 262 9.38 23.51 -22.86
C ALA A 262 10.79 23.93 -23.31
N THR A 263 11.80 23.20 -22.85
CA THR A 263 13.17 23.25 -23.36
C THR A 263 13.70 21.83 -23.42
N PHE A 264 13.67 21.20 -24.59
CA PHE A 264 14.39 19.96 -24.82
C PHE A 264 15.90 20.25 -24.89
N ALA A 265 16.52 20.32 -23.71
CA ALA A 265 17.96 20.35 -23.56
C ALA A 265 18.45 18.91 -23.40
N ALA A 266 18.80 18.29 -24.52
CA ALA A 266 19.71 17.15 -24.46
C ALA A 266 21.12 17.68 -24.20
N THR A 267 21.82 17.10 -23.23
CA THR A 267 23.18 17.53 -22.84
C THR A 267 24.28 16.73 -23.54
N ASP A 268 23.92 15.54 -24.04
CA ASP A 268 24.77 14.62 -24.79
C ASP A 268 24.31 14.53 -26.25
N ASP A 269 25.07 13.76 -27.03
CA ASP A 269 24.76 13.48 -28.41
C ASP A 269 23.31 12.98 -28.53
N VAL A 270 22.49 13.79 -29.20
CA VAL A 270 21.24 13.32 -29.77
C VAL A 270 21.60 12.42 -30.94
N THR A 271 21.98 11.19 -30.62
CA THR A 271 22.30 10.17 -31.61
C THR A 271 21.00 9.66 -32.19
N LEU A 272 20.67 10.14 -33.37
CA LEU A 272 19.60 9.59 -34.17
C LEU A 272 20.16 8.36 -34.91
N SER A 273 20.24 7.24 -34.23
CA SER A 273 20.90 6.00 -34.72
C SER A 273 20.13 5.26 -35.82
N LYS A 274 18.99 5.78 -36.26
CA LYS A 274 18.23 5.23 -37.40
C LYS A 274 19.00 5.50 -38.69
N ASN A 275 18.98 4.55 -39.63
CA ASN A 275 19.55 4.71 -40.97
C ASN A 275 19.10 5.99 -41.69
N VAL A 276 17.93 6.52 -41.33
CA VAL A 276 17.43 7.83 -41.77
C VAL A 276 17.00 8.61 -40.53
N ALA A 277 17.88 9.51 -40.09
CA ALA A 277 17.72 10.40 -38.96
C ALA A 277 17.39 11.82 -39.41
N ALA A 278 16.44 12.49 -38.76
CA ALA A 278 16.04 13.84 -39.15
C ALA A 278 15.84 14.76 -37.92
N ILE A 279 16.31 15.99 -38.05
CA ILE A 279 15.97 17.13 -37.18
C ILE A 279 15.14 18.09 -38.02
N THR A 280 13.87 18.27 -37.66
CA THR A 280 12.93 19.07 -38.42
C THR A 280 12.38 20.17 -37.53
N HIS A 281 12.55 21.42 -37.95
CA HIS A 281 11.97 22.58 -37.28
C HIS A 281 10.85 23.14 -38.12
N SER A 282 9.69 23.28 -37.48
CA SER A 282 8.43 23.67 -38.10
C SER A 282 7.91 25.02 -37.59
N GLY A 283 8.72 25.76 -36.83
CA GLY A 283 8.37 27.08 -36.30
C GLY A 283 8.33 28.17 -37.39
N THR A 284 7.66 29.28 -37.10
CA THR A 284 7.41 30.39 -38.06
C THR A 284 8.56 31.36 -38.24
N THR A 285 9.66 31.19 -37.49
CA THR A 285 10.83 32.07 -37.53
C THR A 285 11.97 31.38 -38.27
N SER A 286 12.91 30.80 -37.55
CA SER A 286 14.05 30.12 -38.13
C SER A 286 14.41 28.90 -37.32
N LEU A 287 14.71 27.82 -38.05
CA LEU A 287 15.57 26.79 -37.52
C LEU A 287 16.96 27.38 -37.40
N THR A 288 17.23 27.96 -36.25
CA THR A 288 18.57 28.41 -35.94
C THR A 288 19.37 27.18 -35.54
N ILE A 289 19.85 26.43 -36.54
CA ILE A 289 21.01 25.57 -36.33
C ILE A 289 22.19 26.53 -36.36
N ALA A 290 22.50 27.05 -35.18
CA ALA A 290 23.70 27.80 -34.94
C ALA A 290 24.51 26.99 -33.95
N SER A 291 25.77 26.78 -34.28
CA SER A 291 26.71 26.45 -33.24
C SER A 291 27.31 27.78 -32.78
N THR A 292 26.95 28.20 -31.58
CA THR A 292 27.47 29.45 -30.99
C THR A 292 28.98 29.36 -30.69
N SER A 293 29.53 28.14 -30.62
CA SER A 293 30.95 27.86 -30.31
C SER A 293 31.68 27.02 -31.39
N GLY A 294 31.05 26.67 -32.52
CA GLY A 294 31.57 25.74 -33.54
C GLY A 294 30.85 25.82 -34.90
N THR A 295 31.06 24.84 -35.80
CA THR A 295 30.48 24.82 -37.17
C THR A 295 29.27 23.89 -37.30
N VAL A 296 28.32 24.22 -38.19
CA VAL A 296 27.21 23.32 -38.56
C VAL A 296 27.66 22.41 -39.71
N GLY A 297 27.87 21.12 -39.45
CA GLY A 297 28.23 20.14 -40.47
C GLY A 297 27.00 19.50 -41.14
N ILE A 298 26.89 19.57 -42.48
CA ILE A 298 25.85 18.92 -43.29
C ILE A 298 26.54 18.15 -44.42
N GLU A 299 26.47 16.82 -44.38
CA GLU A 299 27.38 15.92 -45.13
C GLU A 299 27.13 15.84 -46.65
N SER A 300 26.09 16.47 -47.24
CA SER A 300 25.84 16.34 -48.71
C SER A 300 25.27 17.56 -49.46
N VAL A 301 24.38 18.36 -48.87
CA VAL A 301 24.30 19.78 -49.27
C VAL A 301 25.21 20.47 -48.31
N VAL A 302 26.34 20.89 -48.83
CA VAL A 302 27.36 21.46 -48.00
C VAL A 302 27.07 22.96 -48.03
N PHE A 303 26.28 23.43 -47.08
CA PHE A 303 26.32 24.83 -46.72
C PHE A 303 27.70 25.10 -46.14
N THR A 304 28.65 25.51 -46.98
CA THR A 304 30.05 25.75 -46.63
C THR A 304 30.29 27.24 -46.38
N GLY A 305 29.72 27.74 -45.29
CA GLY A 305 29.67 29.18 -45.04
C GLY A 305 28.69 29.86 -45.99
N ASP A 306 29.03 31.06 -46.44
CA ASP A 306 28.22 31.76 -47.45
C ASP A 306 28.31 31.08 -48.83
N ALA A 307 29.34 30.25 -49.01
CA ALA A 307 29.51 29.41 -50.18
C ALA A 307 28.69 28.13 -50.01
N VAL A 308 27.91 27.81 -51.02
CA VAL A 308 27.04 26.65 -51.02
C VAL A 308 27.64 25.67 -52.02
N SER A 309 28.16 24.53 -51.53
CA SER A 309 28.95 23.53 -52.26
C SER A 309 28.48 22.09 -52.07
N GLY A 310 29.05 21.12 -52.80
CA GLY A 310 28.33 19.87 -53.12
C GLY A 310 27.03 20.17 -53.86
N VAL A 311 26.91 21.41 -54.33
CA VAL A 311 25.73 22.05 -54.88
C VAL A 311 25.98 22.07 -56.36
N ALA A 312 25.40 21.09 -57.04
CA ALA A 312 25.53 20.95 -58.49
C ALA A 312 24.95 22.15 -59.25
N SER A 313 24.09 22.95 -58.60
CA SER A 313 23.47 24.16 -59.14
C SER A 313 22.99 25.07 -58.01
N ILE A 314 23.34 26.36 -58.04
CA ILE A 314 22.78 27.39 -57.15
C ILE A 314 21.60 28.06 -57.89
N GLY A 315 20.37 27.88 -57.43
CA GLY A 315 19.18 28.53 -57.99
C GLY A 315 18.70 29.66 -57.07
N MET A 316 18.48 30.85 -57.61
CA MET A 316 18.10 32.04 -56.84
C MET A 316 16.85 32.69 -57.43
N SER A 317 16.00 33.32 -56.61
CA SER A 317 14.71 33.90 -57.02
C SER A 317 14.63 35.42 -56.91
N GLY A 318 15.46 36.01 -56.06
CA GLY A 318 15.73 37.43 -56.05
C GLY A 318 17.06 37.73 -56.74
N ASP A 319 17.45 38.99 -56.69
CA ASP A 319 18.80 39.35 -57.08
C ASP A 319 19.78 38.50 -56.26
N LEU A 320 20.79 37.96 -56.94
CA LEU A 320 22.05 37.73 -56.25
C LEU A 320 22.56 39.10 -55.85
N THR A 321 22.08 39.54 -54.71
CA THR A 321 22.49 40.79 -54.09
C THR A 321 23.84 40.52 -53.48
N ASN A 322 24.85 40.54 -54.32
CA ASN A 322 26.21 40.54 -53.88
C ASN A 322 26.52 41.96 -53.40
N SER A 323 26.13 42.24 -52.15
CA SER A 323 26.24 43.58 -51.55
C SER A 323 27.70 44.07 -51.48
N ALA A 324 28.66 43.16 -51.64
CA ALA A 324 30.08 43.43 -51.80
C ALA A 324 30.76 42.28 -52.58
N GLY A 325 31.82 42.59 -53.33
CA GLY A 325 32.62 41.60 -54.06
C GLY A 325 32.11 41.27 -55.46
N ASP A 326 32.71 40.24 -56.06
CA ASP A 326 32.50 39.89 -57.47
C ASP A 326 31.79 38.54 -57.63
N VAL A 327 31.06 38.39 -58.73
CA VAL A 327 30.63 37.07 -59.21
C VAL A 327 31.73 36.53 -60.12
N LEU A 328 32.44 35.50 -59.65
CA LEU A 328 33.61 34.94 -60.32
C LEU A 328 33.29 33.56 -60.92
N LEU A 329 33.55 33.41 -62.23
CA LEU A 329 33.41 32.15 -62.97
C LEU A 329 34.81 31.62 -63.31
N THR A 330 35.25 30.50 -62.71
CA THR A 330 36.66 30.03 -62.76
C THR A 330 36.94 28.68 -63.44
N SER A 331 35.95 27.87 -63.81
CA SER A 331 36.16 26.62 -64.57
C SER A 331 37.11 26.82 -65.77
N SER A 332 38.01 25.85 -65.98
CA SER A 332 38.91 25.79 -67.14
C SER A 332 38.19 25.43 -68.45
N THR A 333 36.90 25.08 -68.37
CA THR A 333 36.00 24.93 -69.51
C THR A 333 35.26 26.23 -69.79
N ALA A 334 34.61 26.34 -70.95
CA ALA A 334 33.80 27.50 -71.26
C ALA A 334 32.75 27.73 -70.16
N GLN A 335 32.83 28.89 -69.54
CA GLN A 335 31.81 29.39 -68.64
C GLN A 335 31.13 30.55 -69.32
N ALA A 336 29.83 30.61 -69.19
CA ALA A 336 29.05 31.63 -69.84
C ALA A 336 28.08 32.22 -68.83
N ILE A 337 27.97 33.54 -68.86
CA ILE A 337 26.76 34.22 -68.42
C ILE A 337 25.85 34.22 -69.65
N THR A 338 25.19 33.08 -69.87
CA THR A 338 24.28 32.93 -71.01
C THR A 338 22.97 33.63 -70.69
N HIS A 339 22.69 34.74 -71.37
CA HIS A 339 21.37 35.35 -71.37
C HIS A 339 20.52 34.74 -72.50
N THR A 340 19.53 33.92 -72.15
CA THR A 340 18.60 33.29 -73.09
C THR A 340 17.28 34.07 -73.23
N GLY A 341 17.23 35.32 -72.74
CA GLY A 341 16.00 36.10 -72.74
C GLY A 341 15.41 36.29 -74.15
N ALA A 342 14.10 36.56 -74.17
CA ALA A 342 13.33 36.75 -75.41
C ALA A 342 13.82 37.97 -76.21
N VAL A 343 13.32 38.11 -77.43
CA VAL A 343 13.61 39.26 -78.29
C VAL A 343 13.32 40.57 -77.54
N GLY A 344 14.31 41.47 -77.49
CA GLY A 344 14.20 42.76 -76.77
C GLY A 344 14.57 42.69 -75.28
N GLN A 345 14.96 41.52 -74.78
CA GLN A 345 15.57 41.38 -73.47
C GLN A 345 17.08 41.39 -73.61
N ASP A 346 17.71 42.37 -73.01
CA ASP A 346 19.15 42.56 -73.11
C ASP A 346 19.82 42.09 -71.82
N LEU A 347 20.98 41.43 -71.96
CA LEU A 347 21.92 41.31 -70.85
C LEU A 347 22.43 42.73 -70.55
N THR A 348 21.77 43.40 -69.61
CA THR A 348 22.09 44.77 -69.24
C THR A 348 23.19 44.76 -68.20
N ILE A 349 24.37 45.28 -68.56
CA ILE A 349 25.46 45.52 -67.64
C ILE A 349 25.50 47.02 -67.39
N SER A 350 24.98 47.45 -66.24
CA SER A 350 24.91 48.86 -65.85
C SER A 350 25.84 49.12 -64.67
N SER A 351 26.56 50.23 -64.73
CA SER A 351 27.51 50.64 -63.69
C SER A 351 27.32 52.13 -63.42
N GLY A 352 27.32 52.52 -62.13
CA GLY A 352 27.49 53.92 -61.74
C GLY A 352 28.90 54.45 -62.03
N GLY A 353 29.82 53.58 -62.43
CA GLY A 353 31.17 53.88 -62.93
C GLY A 353 31.42 53.21 -64.29
N ASN A 354 32.60 52.60 -64.48
CA ASN A 354 32.96 51.96 -65.74
C ASN A 354 32.35 50.55 -65.89
N VAL A 355 32.00 50.18 -67.12
CA VAL A 355 31.78 48.78 -67.53
C VAL A 355 32.99 48.32 -68.32
N VAL A 356 33.74 47.36 -67.78
CA VAL A 356 34.94 46.81 -68.43
C VAL A 356 34.57 45.47 -69.06
N ALA A 357 34.17 45.51 -70.33
CA ALA A 357 33.89 44.32 -71.12
C ALA A 357 35.19 43.87 -71.79
N GLU A 358 35.95 43.04 -71.08
CA GLU A 358 37.20 42.46 -71.56
C GLU A 358 36.89 41.57 -72.77
N GLY A 359 37.14 42.09 -73.96
CA GLY A 359 36.74 41.41 -75.18
C GLY A 359 35.27 41.59 -75.58
N VAL A 360 34.51 42.56 -75.06
CA VAL A 360 33.56 43.26 -75.92
C VAL A 360 32.50 42.26 -76.47
N THR A 361 31.66 42.51 -77.48
CA THR A 361 31.15 41.33 -78.21
C THR A 361 32.00 41.15 -79.41
N MET A 362 32.43 39.93 -79.45
CA MET A 362 33.28 39.41 -80.47
C MET A 362 32.49 38.21 -80.90
N ASN A 363 31.33 38.50 -81.48
CA ASN A 363 30.59 37.51 -82.20
C ASN A 363 31.20 37.45 -83.59
N THR A 364 32.24 36.64 -83.66
CA THR A 364 33.09 36.46 -84.85
C THR A 364 33.55 37.77 -85.49
N GLY A 365 34.04 38.67 -84.65
CA GLY A 365 35.11 39.57 -85.12
C GLY A 365 34.65 40.68 -86.05
N ALA A 366 33.33 40.95 -86.14
CA ALA A 366 33.05 42.35 -85.86
C ALA A 366 33.79 42.56 -84.52
N VAL A 367 34.62 43.61 -84.34
CA VAL A 367 34.55 44.12 -82.98
C VAL A 367 33.12 44.53 -82.98
N SER A 368 32.40 43.60 -82.37
CA SER A 368 31.10 43.16 -82.86
C SER A 368 30.25 43.94 -81.97
N GLY A 369 30.21 45.20 -82.35
CA GLY A 369 30.28 46.17 -81.28
C GLY A 369 31.64 46.23 -80.60
N VAL A 370 32.64 46.70 -81.36
CA VAL A 370 33.22 48.03 -81.24
C VAL A 370 33.21 48.56 -82.66
N SER A 371 32.07 49.08 -83.05
CA SER A 371 31.84 49.55 -84.41
C SER A 371 32.32 50.97 -84.60
N THR A 372 32.20 51.73 -83.54
CA THR A 372 32.11 53.18 -83.55
C THR A 372 31.74 53.52 -82.13
N VAL A 373 32.08 54.74 -81.81
CA VAL A 373 32.54 55.09 -80.49
C VAL A 373 31.85 56.42 -80.24
N SER A 374 30.70 56.39 -79.59
CA SER A 374 30.05 57.63 -79.18
C SER A 374 30.78 58.14 -77.94
N MET A 375 31.03 59.42 -77.95
CA MET A 375 31.82 60.09 -76.95
C MET A 375 31.07 61.37 -76.66
N SER A 376 31.07 61.81 -75.41
CA SER A 376 30.70 63.20 -75.09
C SER A 376 31.69 64.21 -75.69
N GLY A 377 32.84 63.71 -76.15
CA GLY A 377 33.74 64.36 -77.11
C GLY A 377 33.51 63.85 -78.54
N HIS A 378 34.59 63.63 -79.28
CA HIS A 378 34.50 63.40 -80.73
C HIS A 378 34.59 61.91 -81.08
N LEU A 379 33.77 61.40 -82.03
CA LEU A 379 33.94 60.11 -82.75
C LEU A 379 35.31 60.04 -83.42
N THR A 380 36.32 59.69 -82.63
CA THR A 380 37.67 59.35 -83.04
C THR A 380 37.66 57.95 -83.65
N ASN A 381 37.24 57.83 -84.92
CA ASN A 381 37.45 56.63 -85.73
C ASN A 381 38.92 56.62 -86.23
N THR A 382 39.86 56.14 -85.40
CA THR A 382 41.31 56.38 -85.51
C THR A 382 42.03 55.63 -86.65
N ALA A 383 41.48 54.53 -87.17
CA ALA A 383 42.12 53.63 -88.16
C ALA A 383 41.12 52.69 -88.90
N GLY A 384 41.60 52.00 -89.94
CA GLY A 384 40.79 51.70 -91.14
C GLY A 384 40.68 52.99 -91.96
N ASN A 385 39.98 53.01 -93.10
CA ASN A 385 39.22 54.25 -93.29
C ASN A 385 38.27 54.34 -92.05
N VAL A 386 37.52 55.43 -91.89
CA VAL A 386 36.10 55.15 -91.69
C VAL A 386 35.77 54.37 -92.94
N LEU A 387 35.98 53.05 -92.85
CA LEU A 387 35.99 52.13 -93.97
C LEU A 387 34.56 51.74 -94.14
N LEU A 388 33.80 52.78 -94.46
CA LEU A 388 33.36 53.02 -95.80
C LEU A 388 34.37 52.35 -96.79
N THR A 389 34.38 51.01 -96.84
CA THR A 389 34.82 50.21 -97.99
C THR A 389 33.69 50.14 -99.01
N SER A 390 32.66 50.95 -98.77
CA SER A 390 31.42 51.01 -99.51
C SER A 390 31.73 51.48 -100.92
N SER A 391 31.25 50.77 -101.94
CA SER A 391 31.34 51.18 -103.34
C SER A 391 30.51 52.44 -103.68
N THR A 392 30.22 53.29 -102.70
CA THR A 392 29.31 54.45 -102.77
C THR A 392 29.92 55.65 -102.09
N ALA A 393 29.36 56.85 -102.34
CA ALA A 393 29.84 58.11 -101.78
C ALA A 393 29.79 58.08 -100.24
N GLN A 394 30.98 58.09 -99.66
CA GLN A 394 31.27 58.00 -98.24
C GLN A 394 31.46 59.42 -97.74
N ALA A 395 30.80 59.81 -96.64
CA ALA A 395 30.72 61.20 -96.28
C ALA A 395 31.05 61.44 -94.81
N ILE A 396 31.71 62.56 -94.56
CA ILE A 396 31.93 63.16 -93.25
C ILE A 396 31.17 64.49 -93.29
N THR A 397 30.39 64.77 -92.26
CA THR A 397 29.43 65.89 -92.24
C THR A 397 29.44 66.53 -90.85
N HIS A 398 29.39 67.85 -90.76
CA HIS A 398 29.41 68.64 -89.52
C HIS A 398 28.32 69.72 -89.57
N THR A 399 27.74 70.03 -88.42
CA THR A 399 26.38 70.57 -88.31
C THR A 399 26.24 71.63 -87.21
N GLY A 400 27.30 72.40 -86.93
CA GLY A 400 27.19 73.51 -85.99
C GLY A 400 26.26 74.64 -86.51
N ALA A 401 26.02 75.67 -85.67
CA ALA A 401 25.15 76.81 -85.97
C ALA A 401 25.67 77.73 -87.10
N VAL A 402 24.89 78.76 -87.47
CA VAL A 402 25.37 79.84 -88.34
C VAL A 402 26.63 80.46 -87.71
N GLY A 403 27.82 80.11 -88.22
CA GLY A 403 29.14 80.46 -87.66
C GLY A 403 30.01 79.28 -87.18
N GLU A 404 29.51 78.04 -87.22
CA GLU A 404 30.23 76.82 -86.83
C GLU A 404 30.43 75.90 -88.04
N ASP A 405 31.69 75.69 -88.44
CA ASP A 405 32.02 75.14 -89.76
C ASP A 405 32.49 73.69 -89.75
N LEU A 406 32.13 72.93 -90.80
CA LEU A 406 32.77 71.65 -91.11
C LEU A 406 34.23 71.92 -91.52
N THR A 407 35.12 71.99 -90.55
CA THR A 407 36.54 72.24 -90.80
C THR A 407 37.23 70.92 -91.17
N ILE A 408 37.41 70.67 -92.47
CA ILE A 408 38.27 69.60 -92.99
C ILE A 408 39.64 70.24 -93.30
N SER A 409 40.49 70.41 -92.27
CA SER A 409 41.83 71.03 -92.44
C SER A 409 42.90 69.98 -92.71
N SER A 410 43.80 70.24 -93.66
CA SER A 410 44.98 69.41 -93.96
C SER A 410 46.21 70.31 -94.17
N GLY A 411 47.39 69.97 -93.62
CA GLY A 411 48.67 70.67 -93.91
C GLY A 411 49.31 70.28 -95.26
N GLY A 412 48.66 69.34 -95.99
CA GLY A 412 49.00 68.87 -97.33
C GLY A 412 47.76 68.85 -98.25
N ASN A 413 47.75 68.01 -99.29
CA ASN A 413 46.71 68.07 -100.32
C ASN A 413 45.40 67.35 -99.87
N VAL A 414 44.24 68.01 -99.97
CA VAL A 414 42.89 67.39 -99.86
C VAL A 414 42.40 67.06 -101.27
N VAL A 415 42.06 65.79 -101.51
CA VAL A 415 41.58 65.33 -102.82
C VAL A 415 40.08 65.05 -102.72
N ALA A 416 39.26 65.82 -103.43
CA ALA A 416 37.80 65.70 -103.48
C ALA A 416 37.34 65.68 -104.94
N GLU A 417 36.69 64.60 -105.36
CA GLU A 417 36.27 64.39 -106.75
C GLU A 417 34.74 64.55 -106.89
N GLY A 418 34.24 65.21 -107.96
CA GLY A 418 32.80 65.31 -108.28
C GLY A 418 31.95 66.37 -107.54
N VAL A 419 32.55 67.46 -107.02
CA VAL A 419 31.87 68.50 -106.21
C VAL A 419 30.77 69.25 -107.00
N THR A 420 29.49 69.09 -106.61
CA THR A 420 28.33 69.83 -107.15
C THR A 420 27.74 70.75 -106.08
N MET A 421 27.64 72.05 -106.35
CA MET A 421 27.12 73.06 -105.41
C MET A 421 25.92 73.79 -105.99
N ASN A 422 24.82 73.73 -105.27
CA ASN A 422 23.52 74.25 -105.68
C ASN A 422 23.19 75.42 -104.75
N THR A 423 23.37 76.66 -105.22
CA THR A 423 23.02 77.95 -104.57
C THR A 423 24.02 78.65 -103.61
N GLY A 424 25.26 78.17 -103.45
CA GLY A 424 26.28 78.86 -102.63
C GLY A 424 27.69 78.82 -103.23
N ALA A 425 28.43 79.93 -103.09
CA ALA A 425 29.73 80.18 -103.73
C ALA A 425 30.93 79.64 -102.92
N ILE A 426 31.96 79.11 -103.62
CA ILE A 426 33.27 78.75 -103.04
C ILE A 426 34.12 80.02 -102.91
N SER A 427 34.83 80.24 -101.79
CA SER A 427 35.89 81.25 -101.69
C SER A 427 37.27 80.61 -101.61
#